data_AF-A0A3E0TMI1-F1
#
_entry.id   AF-A0A3E0TMI1-F1
#
_cell.length_a   1.000
_cell.length_b   1.000
_cell.length_c   1.000
_cell.angle_alpha   90.00
_cell.angle_beta   90.00
_cell.angle_gamma   90.00
#
_symmetry.space_group_name_H-M   'P 1'
#
loop_
_entity.id
_entity.type
_entity.pdbx_description
1 polymer ?
#
loop_
_entity_poly.entity_id
_entity_poly.type
_entity_poly.pdbx_seq_one_letter_code
_entity_poly.pdbx_strand_id
1 'polypeptide(L)'
;MKKQFNFKTRIVMVAISLLAVSMIILATSAYQHLSTLVKSNVDEYATLQMSSNGAKVHNYMSRIRHGVEQSADLFVSPASKAQIYSYLGSLGRQISASDVIVGYEDGLGYSHKHGEFNANKSDPRTRPWYQQAKAKATTVVTKMYQDKSTNKLMVTLATPLYQSGQFKGVVAADIAIQALDPLVERATFPGAMAALYDDTGLTISSTGEVDVPGESRLSDFEPLAELEQIMLAKQQNKFEFELLGVDKIAYFETVNITDNTTWFMLVAIDKSVMYSALGDSLVSSAITTVVLIMLSTIAIYVLLSIAYRPVEALKKTVNELSSGNGDLTQRLVVEREDDLGEISRDINTFIENLQAMMRDIAESSQHIATSVDDLQALRQNNNEILEAHRLETSQVATALNEMSASSNDVAHNTEHAVTSTTSTNEHATHSKEVVFGATQNVSDLVLKVDESATQIHQMGQEIDNISAVLKVIGDIAEQTNLLALNAAIEAARAGEQGRGFAVVADEVRALASRTQDSTTEIHNTINRLNASSQSVISGIESTKTSCEEASQQTHLVVESLDQIVNSVGDINDLNIQIAAAAKQQSSVSEEINRNMVTISEMVDQVAASSDEVNGATTILASANSNLTRVVSQFKL
;
A
#
# COMPACT_ATOMS: atom_id res chain seq x y z
N MET A 1 -9.39 0.90 39.27
CA MET A 1 -9.44 0.38 37.88
C MET A 1 -10.88 0.46 37.36
N LYS A 2 -11.22 1.46 36.54
CA LYS A 2 -12.52 1.51 35.85
C LYS A 2 -12.46 0.52 34.68
N LYS A 3 -13.19 -0.60 34.75
CA LYS A 3 -13.45 -1.46 33.58
C LYS A 3 -14.12 -0.58 32.52
N GLN A 4 -13.36 -0.12 31.54
CA GLN A 4 -13.92 0.58 30.41
C GLN A 4 -14.78 -0.41 29.63
N PHE A 5 -16.10 -0.19 29.65
CA PHE A 5 -17.03 -0.96 28.84
C PHE A 5 -16.63 -0.88 27.35
N ASN A 6 -16.67 -2.02 26.65
CA ASN A 6 -16.46 -2.12 25.20
C ASN A 6 -17.47 -1.21 24.47
N PHE A 7 -17.09 -0.65 23.32
CA PHE A 7 -17.91 0.21 22.48
C PHE A 7 -19.32 -0.36 22.24
N LYS A 8 -19.43 -1.66 21.94
CA LYS A 8 -20.71 -2.39 21.85
C LYS A 8 -21.59 -2.19 23.10
N THR A 9 -21.01 -2.37 24.28
CA THR A 9 -21.71 -2.26 25.56
C THR A 9 -22.12 -0.81 25.85
N ARG A 10 -21.34 0.19 25.41
CA ARG A 10 -21.70 1.61 25.57
C ARG A 10 -22.90 1.99 24.70
N ILE A 11 -22.92 1.57 23.43
CA ILE A 11 -24.06 1.82 22.53
C ILE A 11 -25.34 1.18 23.06
N VAL A 12 -25.27 -0.08 23.48
CA VAL A 12 -26.41 -0.80 24.05
C VAL A 12 -26.93 -0.08 25.31
N MET A 13 -26.04 0.34 26.22
CA MET A 13 -26.44 1.08 27.42
C MET A 13 -27.10 2.43 27.10
N VAL A 14 -26.58 3.18 26.13
CA VAL A 14 -27.16 4.47 25.71
C VAL A 14 -28.52 4.27 25.06
N ALA A 15 -28.67 3.28 24.18
CA ALA A 15 -29.94 2.97 23.52
C ALA A 15 -31.02 2.55 24.53
N ILE A 16 -30.68 1.68 25.49
CA ILE A 16 -31.61 1.24 26.53
C ILE A 16 -31.98 2.40 27.46
N SER A 17 -31.02 3.23 27.86
CA SER A 17 -31.30 4.37 28.75
C SER A 17 -32.17 5.43 28.09
N LEU A 18 -31.92 5.76 26.82
CA LEU A 18 -32.79 6.66 26.05
C LEU A 18 -34.23 6.12 25.93
N LEU A 19 -34.38 4.81 25.65
CA LEU A 19 -35.70 4.19 25.58
C LEU A 19 -36.42 4.16 26.92
N ALA A 20 -35.72 3.80 28.00
CA ALA A 20 -36.29 3.81 29.34
C ALA A 20 -36.79 5.21 29.71
N VAL A 21 -35.99 6.26 29.46
CA VAL A 21 -36.40 7.65 29.68
C VAL A 21 -37.62 8.02 28.84
N SER A 22 -37.64 7.66 27.55
CA SER A 22 -38.79 7.95 26.68
C SER A 22 -40.09 7.28 27.13
N MET A 23 -40.01 6.02 27.59
CA MET A 23 -41.17 5.29 28.07
C MET A 23 -41.69 5.82 29.41
N ILE A 24 -40.79 6.25 30.31
CA ILE A 24 -41.18 6.91 31.56
C ILE A 24 -41.90 8.23 31.28
N ILE A 25 -41.40 9.04 30.34
CA ILE A 25 -42.05 10.29 29.93
C ILE A 25 -43.45 10.02 29.36
N LEU A 26 -43.58 9.03 28.46
CA LEU A 26 -44.87 8.65 27.88
C LEU A 26 -45.86 8.15 28.93
N ALA A 27 -45.44 7.28 29.85
CA ALA A 27 -46.30 6.78 30.92
C ALA A 27 -46.78 7.90 31.86
N THR A 28 -45.89 8.84 32.18
CA THR A 28 -46.22 10.01 33.02
C THR A 28 -47.22 10.93 32.31
N SER A 29 -47.02 11.19 31.01
CA SER A 29 -47.92 12.00 30.20
C SER A 29 -49.30 11.36 30.03
N ALA A 30 -49.35 10.04 29.78
CA ALA A 30 -50.60 9.29 29.67
C ALA A 30 -51.40 9.32 30.98
N TYR A 31 -50.73 9.19 32.12
CA TYR A 31 -51.37 9.31 33.43
C TYR A 31 -51.96 10.70 33.67
N GLN A 32 -51.20 11.76 33.38
CA GLN A 32 -51.69 13.13 33.51
C GLN A 32 -52.94 13.36 32.66
N HIS A 33 -52.91 12.91 31.41
CA HIS A 33 -54.04 13.03 30.49
C HIS A 33 -55.28 12.27 30.99
N LEU A 34 -55.10 11.02 31.45
CA LEU A 34 -56.19 10.20 32.00
C LEU A 34 -56.79 10.81 33.27
N SER A 35 -55.94 11.33 34.17
CA SER A 35 -56.39 11.99 35.41
C SER A 35 -57.23 13.23 35.11
N THR A 36 -56.79 14.06 34.16
CA THR A 36 -57.56 15.23 33.72
C THR A 36 -58.89 14.83 33.10
N LEU A 37 -58.91 13.77 32.27
CA LEU A 37 -60.13 13.27 31.62
C LEU A 37 -61.16 12.76 32.63
N VAL A 38 -60.72 11.96 33.62
CA VAL A 38 -61.61 11.42 34.66
C VAL A 38 -62.21 12.54 35.52
N LYS A 39 -61.40 13.52 35.93
CA LYS A 39 -61.89 14.69 36.69
C LYS A 39 -62.94 15.48 35.91
N SER A 40 -62.66 15.77 34.64
CA SER A 40 -63.58 16.52 33.78
C SER A 40 -64.92 15.79 33.58
N ASN A 41 -64.87 14.48 33.33
CA ASN A 41 -66.09 13.68 33.10
C ASN A 41 -66.97 13.61 34.35
N VAL A 42 -66.37 13.52 35.55
CA VAL A 42 -67.13 13.45 36.80
C VAL A 42 -67.75 14.82 37.14
N ASP A 43 -67.00 15.91 36.96
CA ASP A 43 -67.52 17.28 37.13
C ASP A 43 -68.72 17.54 36.19
N GLU A 44 -68.59 17.16 34.91
CA GLU A 44 -69.66 17.31 33.91
C GLU A 44 -70.89 16.46 34.27
N TYR A 45 -70.68 15.19 34.62
CA TYR A 45 -71.76 14.28 34.98
C TYR A 45 -72.50 14.71 36.25
N ALA A 46 -71.78 15.17 37.27
CA ALA A 46 -72.36 15.68 38.52
C ALA A 46 -73.24 16.91 38.27
N THR A 47 -72.74 17.86 37.49
CA THR A 47 -73.45 19.09 37.12
C THR A 47 -74.71 18.77 36.30
N LEU A 48 -74.62 17.86 35.33
CA LEU A 48 -75.76 17.42 34.53
C LEU A 48 -76.84 16.74 35.39
N GLN A 49 -76.45 15.88 36.33
CA GLN A 49 -77.41 15.23 37.23
C GLN A 49 -78.09 16.22 38.16
N MET A 50 -77.31 17.12 38.78
CA MET A 50 -77.85 18.19 39.62
C MET A 50 -78.88 19.04 38.88
N SER A 51 -78.56 19.52 37.67
CA SER A 51 -79.47 20.35 36.87
C SER A 51 -80.70 19.61 36.37
N SER A 52 -80.53 18.38 35.90
CA SER A 52 -81.63 17.50 35.52
C SER A 52 -82.63 17.29 36.67
N ASN A 53 -82.14 17.06 37.89
CA ASN A 53 -83.01 16.81 39.05
C ASN A 53 -83.61 18.09 39.62
N GLY A 54 -82.85 19.19 39.65
CA GLY A 54 -83.37 20.52 39.96
C GLY A 54 -84.52 20.91 39.04
N ALA A 55 -84.38 20.66 37.73
CA ALA A 55 -85.43 20.88 36.75
C ALA A 55 -86.68 20.02 36.99
N LYS A 56 -86.53 18.75 37.44
CA LYS A 56 -87.68 17.90 37.79
C LYS A 56 -88.44 18.45 38.98
N VAL A 57 -87.76 18.89 40.03
CA VAL A 57 -88.38 19.53 41.22
C VAL A 57 -89.07 20.82 40.81
N HIS A 58 -88.40 21.68 40.03
CA HIS A 58 -88.99 22.90 39.49
C HIS A 58 -90.28 22.61 38.71
N ASN A 59 -90.24 21.68 37.76
CA ASN A 59 -91.38 21.33 36.92
C ASN A 59 -92.55 20.75 37.74
N TYR A 60 -92.25 19.91 38.74
CA TYR A 60 -93.27 19.35 39.62
C TYR A 60 -94.00 20.45 40.42
N MET A 61 -93.24 21.33 41.06
CA MET A 61 -93.79 22.43 41.86
C MET A 61 -94.49 23.47 40.99
N SER A 62 -93.92 23.81 39.83
CA SER A 62 -94.49 24.74 38.86
C SER A 62 -95.83 24.24 38.31
N ARG A 63 -95.95 22.94 38.02
CA ARG A 63 -97.23 22.33 37.60
C ARG A 63 -98.33 22.50 38.65
N ILE A 64 -97.99 22.29 39.93
CA ILE A 64 -98.93 22.47 41.04
C ILE A 64 -99.32 23.94 41.18
N ARG A 65 -98.33 24.84 41.15
CA ARG A 65 -98.52 26.30 41.22
C ARG A 65 -99.46 26.80 40.13
N HIS A 66 -99.15 26.50 38.86
CA HIS A 66 -99.97 26.92 37.74
C HIS A 66 -101.39 26.35 37.82
N GLY A 67 -101.55 25.11 38.30
CA GLY A 67 -102.88 24.52 38.43
C GLY A 67 -103.73 25.19 39.51
N VAL A 68 -103.16 25.52 40.69
CA VAL A 68 -103.92 26.27 41.70
C VAL A 68 -104.24 27.70 41.23
N GLU A 69 -103.31 28.36 40.54
CA GLU A 69 -103.51 29.70 39.96
C GLU A 69 -104.60 29.74 38.91
N GLN A 70 -104.54 28.86 37.90
CA GLN A 70 -105.52 28.82 36.81
C GLN A 70 -106.91 28.37 37.26
N SER A 71 -106.97 27.60 38.35
CA SER A 71 -108.24 27.13 38.91
C SER A 71 -108.89 28.12 39.88
N ALA A 72 -108.18 29.17 40.32
CA ALA A 72 -108.65 30.08 41.36
C ALA A 72 -110.05 30.65 41.06
N ASP A 73 -110.28 31.13 39.83
CA ASP A 73 -111.56 31.71 39.41
C ASP A 73 -112.74 30.74 39.53
N LEU A 74 -112.51 29.43 39.40
CA LEU A 74 -113.55 28.41 39.55
C LEU A 74 -114.13 28.36 40.97
N PHE A 75 -113.36 28.83 41.95
CA PHE A 75 -113.74 28.79 43.36
C PHE A 75 -114.34 30.10 43.88
N VAL A 76 -114.38 31.18 43.10
CA VAL A 76 -114.83 32.52 43.54
C VAL A 76 -116.36 32.63 43.68
N SER A 77 -117.13 31.91 42.86
CA SER A 77 -118.61 31.87 42.92
C SER A 77 -119.16 30.50 42.54
N PRO A 78 -118.93 29.45 43.35
CA PRO A 78 -119.44 28.13 43.05
C PRO A 78 -120.96 28.09 43.18
N ALA A 79 -121.65 27.50 42.20
CA ALA A 79 -123.12 27.44 42.18
C ALA A 79 -123.67 26.44 43.22
N SER A 80 -122.86 25.47 43.69
CA SER A 80 -123.23 24.53 44.76
C SER A 80 -122.02 23.82 45.39
N LYS A 81 -122.22 23.26 46.59
CA LYS A 81 -121.23 22.39 47.29
C LYS A 81 -120.75 21.22 46.43
N ALA A 82 -121.63 20.58 45.64
CA ALA A 82 -121.26 19.46 44.77
C ALA A 82 -120.29 19.88 43.66
N GLN A 83 -120.44 21.11 43.13
CA GLN A 83 -119.55 21.66 42.11
C GLN A 83 -118.14 21.92 42.67
N ILE A 84 -118.04 22.41 43.91
CA ILE A 84 -116.75 22.62 44.60
C ILE A 84 -115.97 21.31 44.71
N TYR A 85 -116.59 20.22 45.20
CA TYR A 85 -115.91 18.92 45.29
C TYR A 85 -115.49 18.38 43.93
N SER A 86 -116.28 18.58 42.88
CA SER A 86 -115.93 18.18 41.52
C SER A 86 -114.70 18.93 41.00
N TYR A 87 -114.63 20.25 41.25
CA TYR A 87 -113.46 21.06 40.89
C TYR A 87 -112.23 20.66 41.69
N LEU A 88 -112.34 20.52 43.01
CA LEU A 88 -111.24 20.07 43.87
C LEU A 88 -110.71 18.69 43.44
N GLY A 89 -111.59 17.73 43.14
CA GLY A 89 -111.18 16.39 42.71
C GLY A 89 -110.62 16.31 41.29
N SER A 90 -111.06 17.21 40.39
CA SER A 90 -110.47 17.32 39.05
C SER A 90 -109.08 17.95 39.12
N LEU A 91 -108.95 19.03 39.89
CA LEU A 91 -107.70 19.74 40.09
C LEU A 91 -106.66 18.84 40.77
N GLY A 92 -107.03 18.16 41.86
CA GLY A 92 -106.12 17.26 42.59
C GLY A 92 -105.54 16.15 41.72
N ARG A 93 -106.33 15.57 40.81
CA ARG A 93 -105.84 14.58 39.83
C ARG A 93 -104.92 15.20 38.78
N GLN A 94 -105.27 16.38 38.27
CA GLN A 94 -104.50 17.05 37.22
C GLN A 94 -103.11 17.48 37.70
N ILE A 95 -103.01 18.05 38.89
CA ILE A 95 -101.73 18.56 39.42
C ILE A 95 -100.96 17.52 40.24
N SER A 96 -101.60 16.38 40.55
CA SER A 96 -101.04 15.32 41.40
C SER A 96 -100.63 15.80 42.80
N ALA A 97 -101.37 16.77 43.37
CA ALA A 97 -101.15 17.22 44.75
C ALA A 97 -101.60 16.17 45.77
N SER A 98 -101.03 16.22 46.98
CA SER A 98 -101.43 15.35 48.09
C SER A 98 -102.87 15.62 48.52
N ASP A 99 -103.30 16.87 48.56
CA ASP A 99 -104.70 17.27 48.72
C ASP A 99 -104.92 18.64 48.06
N VAL A 100 -106.16 18.97 47.73
CA VAL A 100 -106.54 20.30 47.23
C VAL A 100 -107.67 20.81 48.11
N ILE A 101 -107.50 22.02 48.62
CA ILE A 101 -108.34 22.61 49.64
C ILE A 101 -108.72 24.02 49.21
N VAL A 102 -109.97 24.41 49.44
CA VAL A 102 -110.40 25.81 49.37
C VAL A 102 -110.92 26.25 50.72
N GLY A 103 -110.52 27.44 51.17
CA GLY A 103 -111.09 28.11 52.33
C GLY A 103 -111.70 29.45 51.91
N TYR A 104 -112.80 29.83 52.54
CA TYR A 104 -113.53 31.07 52.27
C TYR A 104 -113.47 32.02 53.47
N GLU A 105 -113.70 33.31 53.20
CA GLU A 105 -113.63 34.36 54.23
C GLU A 105 -114.71 34.26 55.31
N ASP A 106 -115.86 33.65 54.98
CA ASP A 106 -116.92 33.31 55.93
C ASP A 106 -116.53 32.19 56.92
N GLY A 107 -115.38 31.53 56.70
CA GLY A 107 -114.86 30.46 57.54
C GLY A 107 -115.25 29.06 57.08
N LEU A 108 -115.99 28.91 55.97
CA LEU A 108 -116.23 27.62 55.33
C LEU A 108 -115.00 27.18 54.52
N GLY A 109 -114.76 25.88 54.45
CA GLY A 109 -113.73 25.32 53.58
C GLY A 109 -114.09 23.92 53.11
N TYR A 110 -113.46 23.48 52.03
CA TYR A 110 -113.69 22.16 51.43
C TYR A 110 -112.35 21.58 51.00
N SER A 111 -112.11 20.32 51.32
CA SER A 111 -110.97 19.53 50.86
C SER A 111 -111.45 18.41 49.95
N HIS A 112 -110.67 18.13 48.91
CA HIS A 112 -110.89 16.97 48.05
C HIS A 112 -110.92 15.65 48.84
N LYS A 113 -110.00 15.47 49.80
CA LYS A 113 -109.84 14.21 50.55
C LYS A 113 -110.52 14.16 51.91
N HIS A 114 -110.69 15.29 52.57
CA HIS A 114 -111.07 15.38 53.99
C HIS A 114 -112.44 16.03 54.21
N GLY A 115 -113.13 16.45 53.15
CA GLY A 115 -114.49 16.95 53.24
C GLY A 115 -114.58 18.42 53.67
N GLU A 116 -115.67 18.80 54.33
CA GLU A 116 -115.98 20.19 54.69
C GLU A 116 -115.36 20.58 56.04
N PHE A 117 -114.80 21.79 56.08
CA PHE A 117 -114.32 22.45 57.27
C PHE A 117 -115.15 23.71 57.55
N ASN A 118 -115.29 24.06 58.82
CA ASN A 118 -115.93 25.30 59.26
C ASN A 118 -115.27 25.83 60.53
N ALA A 119 -115.63 27.05 60.92
CA ALA A 119 -115.09 27.76 62.09
C ALA A 119 -115.15 26.95 63.40
N ASN A 120 -116.10 26.02 63.55
CA ASN A 120 -116.30 25.25 64.80
C ASN A 120 -115.49 23.95 64.85
N LYS A 121 -115.01 23.42 63.72
CA LYS A 121 -114.20 22.20 63.66
C LYS A 121 -112.73 22.48 63.34
N SER A 122 -112.49 23.23 62.27
CA SER A 122 -111.14 23.47 61.75
C SER A 122 -111.19 24.71 60.85
N ASP A 123 -111.09 25.90 61.44
CA ASP A 123 -111.18 27.16 60.68
C ASP A 123 -110.01 27.31 59.68
N PRO A 124 -110.27 27.31 58.35
CA PRO A 124 -109.22 27.47 57.34
C PRO A 124 -108.48 28.80 57.47
N ARG A 125 -109.12 29.85 58.01
CA ARG A 125 -108.53 31.20 58.15
C ARG A 125 -107.41 31.27 59.18
N THR A 126 -107.33 30.29 60.07
CA THR A 126 -106.26 30.16 61.06
C THR A 126 -105.04 29.41 60.52
N ARG A 127 -105.13 28.84 59.31
CA ARG A 127 -104.06 28.03 58.72
C ARG A 127 -102.97 28.91 58.10
N PRO A 128 -101.68 28.53 58.23
CA PRO A 128 -100.58 29.30 57.67
C PRO A 128 -100.72 29.60 56.17
N TRP A 129 -101.15 28.61 55.37
CA TRP A 129 -101.36 28.78 53.93
C TRP A 129 -102.39 29.86 53.60
N TYR A 130 -103.48 29.93 54.37
CA TYR A 130 -104.55 30.92 54.16
C TYR A 130 -104.07 32.32 54.53
N GLN A 131 -103.43 32.46 55.71
CA GLN A 131 -102.94 33.74 56.20
C GLN A 131 -101.83 34.29 55.31
N GLN A 132 -100.90 33.45 54.85
CA GLN A 132 -99.79 33.87 54.01
C GLN A 132 -100.27 34.27 52.61
N ALA A 133 -101.17 33.50 51.99
CA ALA A 133 -101.74 33.84 50.69
C ALA A 133 -102.56 35.15 50.77
N LYS A 134 -103.36 35.33 51.82
CA LYS A 134 -104.11 36.58 52.05
C LYS A 134 -103.18 37.78 52.26
N ALA A 135 -102.12 37.61 53.06
CA ALA A 135 -101.20 38.70 53.40
C ALA A 135 -100.33 39.13 52.20
N LYS A 136 -99.84 38.17 51.40
CA LYS A 136 -98.97 38.46 50.26
C LYS A 136 -99.72 38.79 48.97
N ALA A 137 -101.03 38.54 48.90
CA ALA A 137 -101.87 38.79 47.73
C ALA A 137 -101.37 38.15 46.40
N THR A 138 -100.56 37.10 46.51
CA THR A 138 -100.03 36.31 45.39
C THR A 138 -99.94 34.85 45.82
N THR A 139 -99.64 33.95 44.89
CA THR A 139 -99.38 32.55 45.21
C THR A 139 -98.15 32.41 46.09
N VAL A 140 -98.31 31.72 47.21
CA VAL A 140 -97.23 31.48 48.17
C VAL A 140 -97.00 29.99 48.32
N VAL A 141 -95.74 29.61 48.59
CA VAL A 141 -95.42 28.32 49.18
C VAL A 141 -95.21 28.52 50.68
N THR A 142 -95.85 27.70 51.51
CA THR A 142 -95.64 27.77 52.95
C THR A 142 -94.26 27.21 53.33
N LYS A 143 -93.77 27.60 54.51
CA LYS A 143 -92.77 26.79 55.20
C LYS A 143 -93.32 25.38 55.47
N MET A 144 -92.41 24.42 55.67
CA MET A 144 -92.80 23.07 56.08
C MET A 144 -93.58 23.12 57.40
N TYR A 145 -94.70 22.40 57.42
CA TYR A 145 -95.50 22.24 58.63
C TYR A 145 -96.08 20.84 58.70
N GLN A 146 -96.41 20.40 59.92
CA GLN A 146 -97.08 19.12 60.12
C GLN A 146 -98.59 19.29 59.91
N ASP A 147 -99.13 18.62 58.90
CA ASP A 147 -100.56 18.67 58.62
C ASP A 147 -101.35 18.01 59.74
N LYS A 148 -102.39 18.69 60.23
CA LYS A 148 -103.18 18.23 61.38
C LYS A 148 -104.06 17.02 61.08
N SER A 149 -104.34 16.74 59.81
CA SER A 149 -105.23 15.64 59.41
C SER A 149 -104.47 14.34 59.13
N THR A 150 -103.26 14.46 58.57
CA THR A 150 -102.45 13.32 58.13
C THR A 150 -101.21 13.08 58.99
N ASN A 151 -100.85 14.03 59.86
CA ASN A 151 -99.63 14.04 60.67
C ASN A 151 -98.32 14.00 59.85
N LYS A 152 -98.41 14.24 58.53
CA LYS A 152 -97.25 14.27 57.62
C LYS A 152 -96.71 15.68 57.48
N LEU A 153 -95.40 15.79 57.24
CA LEU A 153 -94.78 17.05 56.84
C LEU A 153 -95.25 17.43 55.44
N MET A 154 -95.71 18.66 55.30
CA MET A 154 -96.21 19.21 54.05
C MET A 154 -95.71 20.63 53.82
N VAL A 155 -95.66 20.98 52.54
CA VAL A 155 -95.64 22.35 52.06
C VAL A 155 -96.89 22.58 51.23
N THR A 156 -97.40 23.80 51.24
CA THR A 156 -98.66 24.11 50.57
C THR A 156 -98.47 25.27 49.63
N LEU A 157 -98.88 25.07 48.38
CA LEU A 157 -99.00 26.15 47.42
C LEU A 157 -100.40 26.73 47.51
N ALA A 158 -100.51 28.00 47.87
CA ALA A 158 -101.77 28.65 48.17
C ALA A 158 -101.93 29.96 47.38
N THR A 159 -103.02 30.05 46.61
CA THR A 159 -103.38 31.19 45.76
C THR A 159 -104.61 31.89 46.32
N PRO A 160 -104.55 33.22 46.55
CA PRO A 160 -105.69 33.97 47.02
C PRO A 160 -106.76 34.11 45.93
N LEU A 161 -108.02 34.07 46.35
CA LEU A 161 -109.20 34.21 45.51
C LEU A 161 -109.74 35.64 45.60
N TYR A 162 -109.98 36.29 44.47
CA TYR A 162 -110.56 37.63 44.41
C TYR A 162 -111.79 37.68 43.50
N GLN A 163 -112.81 38.45 43.92
CA GLN A 163 -113.94 38.82 43.06
C GLN A 163 -114.10 40.33 43.07
N SER A 164 -114.03 40.97 41.89
CA SER A 164 -114.18 42.42 41.76
C SER A 164 -113.27 43.21 42.74
N GLY A 165 -112.03 42.73 42.94
CA GLY A 165 -111.04 43.33 43.84
C GLY A 165 -111.22 43.02 45.33
N GLN A 166 -112.28 42.33 45.74
CA GLN A 166 -112.46 41.87 47.12
C GLN A 166 -111.92 40.46 47.30
N PHE A 167 -111.13 40.24 48.35
CA PHE A 167 -110.68 38.92 48.75
C PHE A 167 -111.88 38.05 49.13
N LYS A 168 -111.91 36.80 48.67
CA LYS A 168 -113.02 35.86 48.93
C LYS A 168 -112.59 34.58 49.65
N GLY A 169 -111.31 34.25 49.58
CA GLY A 169 -110.81 32.98 50.09
C GLY A 169 -109.43 32.67 49.55
N VAL A 170 -109.01 31.42 49.71
CA VAL A 170 -107.75 30.89 49.22
C VAL A 170 -107.98 29.48 48.72
N VAL A 171 -107.51 29.17 47.52
CA VAL A 171 -107.36 27.78 47.05
C VAL A 171 -105.92 27.36 47.27
N ALA A 172 -105.72 26.13 47.73
CA ALA A 172 -104.43 25.62 48.12
C ALA A 172 -104.27 24.16 47.70
N ALA A 173 -103.04 23.78 47.39
CA ALA A 173 -102.63 22.41 47.11
C ALA A 173 -101.55 22.00 48.12
N ASP A 174 -101.88 21.00 48.92
CA ASP A 174 -100.97 20.40 49.88
C ASP A 174 -100.05 19.42 49.16
N ILE A 175 -98.77 19.49 49.49
CA ILE A 175 -97.70 18.66 48.92
C ILE A 175 -97.01 18.00 50.09
N ALA A 176 -97.19 16.68 50.19
CA ALA A 176 -96.46 15.90 51.17
C ALA A 176 -94.99 15.89 50.77
N ILE A 177 -94.09 16.05 51.73
CA ILE A 177 -92.65 16.01 51.47
C ILE A 177 -92.24 14.69 50.81
N GLN A 178 -92.90 13.58 51.17
CA GLN A 178 -92.65 12.27 50.55
C GLN A 178 -92.97 12.21 49.05
N ALA A 179 -93.72 13.17 48.50
CA ALA A 179 -93.94 13.27 47.06
C ALA A 179 -92.71 13.82 46.31
N LEU A 180 -91.77 14.44 47.04
CA LEU A 180 -90.51 14.96 46.50
C LEU A 180 -89.39 13.92 46.58
N ASP A 181 -89.46 12.93 47.48
CA ASP A 181 -88.43 11.89 47.63
C ASP A 181 -88.07 11.19 46.31
N PRO A 182 -89.02 10.75 45.46
CA PRO A 182 -88.65 10.09 44.20
C PRO A 182 -87.94 11.02 43.20
N LEU A 183 -88.05 12.34 43.37
CA LEU A 183 -87.35 13.34 42.55
C LEU A 183 -85.90 13.54 43.01
N VAL A 184 -85.61 13.24 44.28
CA VAL A 184 -84.28 13.30 44.91
C VAL A 184 -83.58 11.93 44.87
N GLU A 185 -84.28 10.82 45.14
CA GLU A 185 -83.73 9.45 45.14
C GLU A 185 -83.23 8.99 43.75
N ARG A 186 -83.91 9.40 42.68
CA ARG A 186 -83.49 9.08 41.30
C ARG A 186 -82.26 9.87 40.83
N ALA A 187 -81.68 10.69 41.71
CA ALA A 187 -80.52 11.52 41.42
C ALA A 187 -79.17 10.86 41.72
N THR A 188 -79.15 9.70 42.38
CA THR A 188 -77.91 9.13 42.91
C THR A 188 -77.32 8.03 42.02
N PHE A 189 -75.99 7.94 42.05
CA PHE A 189 -75.16 6.89 41.48
C PHE A 189 -74.18 6.43 42.57
N PRO A 190 -73.40 5.34 42.40
CA PRO A 190 -72.55 4.83 43.46
C PRO A 190 -71.65 5.91 44.08
N GLY A 191 -71.73 6.10 45.39
CA GLY A 191 -70.95 7.11 46.12
C GLY A 191 -71.49 8.55 46.04
N ALA A 192 -72.66 8.77 45.45
CA ALA A 192 -73.31 10.08 45.40
C ALA A 192 -74.54 10.15 46.33
N MET A 193 -74.70 11.26 47.03
CA MET A 193 -75.92 11.61 47.76
C MET A 193 -76.55 12.86 47.15
N ALA A 194 -77.87 12.96 47.23
CA ALA A 194 -78.64 14.09 46.74
C ALA A 194 -79.57 14.60 47.83
N ALA A 195 -79.72 15.91 47.93
CA ALA A 195 -80.56 16.55 48.92
C ALA A 195 -81.22 17.82 48.36
N LEU A 196 -82.39 18.13 48.89
CA LEU A 196 -83.18 19.30 48.57
C LEU A 196 -83.38 20.09 49.87
N TYR A 197 -82.99 21.36 49.87
CA TYR A 197 -83.07 22.24 51.03
C TYR A 197 -83.95 23.46 50.73
N ASP A 198 -84.59 24.02 51.77
CA ASP A 198 -85.33 25.27 51.64
C ASP A 198 -84.44 26.52 51.64
N ASP A 199 -85.06 27.71 51.61
CA ASP A 199 -84.35 29.00 51.61
C ASP A 199 -83.64 29.32 52.94
N THR A 200 -83.76 28.45 53.93
CA THR A 200 -83.07 28.52 55.22
C THR A 200 -82.11 27.35 55.45
N GLY A 201 -81.86 26.52 54.44
CA GLY A 201 -80.99 25.35 54.57
C GLY A 201 -81.62 24.18 55.35
N LEU A 202 -82.93 24.21 55.61
CA LEU A 202 -83.65 23.11 56.24
C LEU A 202 -83.91 22.00 55.21
N THR A 203 -83.66 20.75 55.60
CA THR A 203 -83.80 19.59 54.72
C THR A 203 -85.26 19.38 54.34
N ILE A 204 -85.56 19.44 53.05
CA ILE A 204 -86.84 19.06 52.48
C ILE A 204 -86.83 17.57 52.18
N SER A 205 -85.84 17.05 51.47
CA SER A 205 -85.71 15.63 51.16
C SER A 205 -84.25 15.31 50.92
N SER A 206 -83.75 14.14 51.35
CA SER A 206 -82.34 13.77 51.20
C SER A 206 -82.17 12.27 51.12
N THR A 207 -81.17 11.83 50.35
CA THR A 207 -80.62 10.47 50.38
C THR A 207 -79.36 10.39 51.25
N GLY A 208 -78.97 11.50 51.89
CA GLY A 208 -77.80 11.60 52.74
C GLY A 208 -77.99 10.86 54.06
N GLU A 209 -76.89 10.37 54.63
CA GLU A 209 -76.90 9.53 55.85
C GLU A 209 -77.25 10.33 57.12
N VAL A 210 -77.09 11.66 57.07
CA VAL A 210 -77.19 12.55 58.24
C VAL A 210 -78.40 13.47 58.18
N ASP A 211 -79.06 13.58 57.02
CA ASP A 211 -80.16 14.51 56.81
C ASP A 211 -81.51 13.89 57.17
N VAL A 212 -82.30 14.59 57.98
CA VAL A 212 -83.66 14.21 58.38
C VAL A 212 -84.64 15.28 57.89
N PRO A 213 -85.55 14.97 56.93
CA PRO A 213 -86.54 15.91 56.41
C PRO A 213 -87.34 16.62 57.51
N GLY A 214 -87.32 17.96 57.48
CA GLY A 214 -88.02 18.83 58.43
C GLY A 214 -87.37 19.00 59.80
N GLU A 215 -86.26 18.30 60.09
CA GLU A 215 -85.54 18.39 61.36
C GLU A 215 -84.11 18.92 61.20
N SER A 216 -83.32 18.35 60.28
CA SER A 216 -81.92 18.74 60.12
C SER A 216 -81.75 19.93 59.17
N ARG A 217 -80.83 20.81 59.53
CA ARG A 217 -80.30 21.87 58.66
C ARG A 217 -78.89 21.52 58.22
N LEU A 218 -78.50 22.07 57.08
CA LEU A 218 -77.15 21.87 56.55
C LEU A 218 -76.08 22.35 57.55
N SER A 219 -76.31 23.46 58.28
CA SER A 219 -75.45 23.96 59.36
C SER A 219 -75.34 23.07 60.60
N ASP A 220 -76.20 22.06 60.76
CA ASP A 220 -76.17 21.20 61.95
C ASP A 220 -74.92 20.31 61.97
N PHE A 221 -74.22 20.21 60.84
CA PHE A 221 -72.96 19.49 60.69
C PHE A 221 -71.83 20.50 60.44
N GLU A 222 -70.82 20.50 61.31
CA GLU A 222 -69.70 21.46 61.29
C GLU A 222 -69.06 21.65 59.90
N PRO A 223 -68.78 20.59 59.10
CA PRO A 223 -68.16 20.73 57.78
C PRO A 223 -69.10 21.31 56.71
N LEU A 224 -70.41 21.34 56.99
CA LEU A 224 -71.46 21.75 56.06
C LEU A 224 -71.97 23.17 56.34
N ALA A 225 -71.55 23.81 57.44
CA ALA A 225 -71.91 25.19 57.75
C ALA A 225 -71.37 26.18 56.71
N GLU A 226 -70.14 25.97 56.22
CA GLU A 226 -69.56 26.80 55.13
C GLU A 226 -70.28 26.55 53.80
N LEU A 227 -70.63 25.28 53.53
CA LEU A 227 -71.41 24.92 52.35
C LEU A 227 -72.78 25.61 52.35
N GLU A 228 -73.49 25.68 53.47
CA GLU A 228 -74.75 26.40 53.57
C GLU A 228 -74.58 27.89 53.28
N GLN A 229 -73.52 28.54 53.80
CA GLN A 229 -73.26 29.95 53.52
C GLN A 229 -73.01 30.20 52.03
N ILE A 230 -72.18 29.37 51.38
CA ILE A 230 -71.87 29.49 49.95
C ILE A 230 -73.11 29.20 49.09
N MET A 231 -73.89 28.19 49.51
CA MET A 231 -75.16 27.81 48.88
C MET A 231 -76.17 28.95 48.92
N LEU A 232 -76.44 29.51 50.10
CA LEU A 232 -77.38 30.62 50.29
C LEU A 232 -76.88 31.92 49.62
N ALA A 233 -75.57 32.15 49.58
CA ALA A 233 -74.97 33.32 48.91
C ALA A 233 -74.94 33.20 47.37
N LYS A 234 -75.21 32.02 46.80
CA LYS A 234 -75.23 31.72 45.35
C LYS A 234 -73.92 32.05 44.63
N GLN A 235 -72.76 31.92 45.31
CA GLN A 235 -71.47 32.40 44.78
C GLN A 235 -70.70 31.39 43.93
N GLN A 236 -70.77 30.08 44.24
CA GLN A 236 -70.05 29.02 43.54
C GLN A 236 -70.84 27.73 43.58
N ASN A 237 -71.00 27.00 42.48
CA ASN A 237 -71.81 25.78 42.41
C ASN A 237 -71.06 24.48 42.78
N LYS A 238 -69.83 24.58 43.30
CA LYS A 238 -68.97 23.44 43.67
C LYS A 238 -68.24 23.75 44.97
N PHE A 239 -68.18 22.78 45.89
CA PHE A 239 -67.48 22.91 47.16
C PHE A 239 -66.97 21.54 47.63
N GLU A 240 -65.76 21.50 48.19
CA GLU A 240 -65.20 20.27 48.75
C GLU A 240 -65.32 20.31 50.27
N PHE A 241 -65.73 19.19 50.86
CA PHE A 241 -65.92 19.07 52.30
C PHE A 241 -65.66 17.63 52.73
N GLU A 242 -65.45 17.43 54.03
CA GLU A 242 -65.34 16.09 54.61
C GLU A 242 -66.58 15.80 55.44
N LEU A 243 -67.21 14.65 55.23
CA LEU A 243 -68.35 14.22 56.04
C LEU A 243 -68.13 12.77 56.47
N LEU A 244 -68.22 12.53 57.79
CA LEU A 244 -68.00 11.20 58.41
C LEU A 244 -66.65 10.54 58.03
N GLY A 245 -65.59 11.33 57.86
CA GLY A 245 -64.26 10.81 57.49
C GLY A 245 -64.06 10.59 55.98
N VAL A 246 -65.02 10.99 55.15
CA VAL A 246 -64.98 10.83 53.69
C VAL A 246 -64.93 12.20 53.02
N ASP A 247 -63.89 12.44 52.24
CA ASP A 247 -63.80 13.60 51.36
C ASP A 247 -64.87 13.54 50.27
N LYS A 248 -65.71 14.56 50.19
CA LYS A 248 -66.78 14.70 49.23
C LYS A 248 -66.66 16.01 48.46
N ILE A 249 -67.25 16.03 47.27
CA ILE A 249 -67.41 17.23 46.45
C ILE A 249 -68.91 17.46 46.26
N ALA A 250 -69.43 18.54 46.84
CA ALA A 250 -70.79 19.01 46.64
C ALA A 250 -70.88 19.87 45.38
N TYR A 251 -71.99 19.68 44.67
CA TYR A 251 -72.49 20.52 43.61
C TYR A 251 -73.87 20.98 44.02
N PHE A 252 -74.20 22.26 43.84
CA PHE A 252 -75.56 22.72 44.13
C PHE A 252 -76.12 23.71 43.10
N GLU A 253 -77.45 23.72 42.97
CA GLU A 253 -78.20 24.58 42.05
C GLU A 253 -79.47 25.14 42.71
N THR A 254 -79.84 26.35 42.31
CA THR A 254 -81.07 27.02 42.77
C THR A 254 -82.29 26.53 42.00
N VAL A 255 -83.33 26.09 42.71
CA VAL A 255 -84.62 25.68 42.19
C VAL A 255 -85.67 26.72 42.57
N ASN A 256 -86.11 27.54 41.60
CA ASN A 256 -87.11 28.58 41.87
C ASN A 256 -88.52 27.97 41.98
N ILE A 257 -89.19 28.13 43.13
CA ILE A 257 -90.52 27.57 43.39
C ILE A 257 -91.61 28.61 43.15
N THR A 258 -91.40 29.82 43.67
CA THR A 258 -92.19 31.02 43.39
C THR A 258 -91.23 32.19 43.16
N ASP A 259 -91.74 33.36 42.75
CA ASP A 259 -90.90 34.55 42.55
C ASP A 259 -90.11 34.96 43.80
N ASN A 260 -90.59 34.57 44.98
CA ASN A 260 -90.01 34.92 46.28
C ASN A 260 -89.53 33.72 47.10
N THR A 261 -89.48 32.52 46.52
CA THR A 261 -89.00 31.31 47.22
C THR A 261 -88.15 30.45 46.31
N THR A 262 -86.90 30.25 46.72
CA THR A 262 -85.92 29.40 46.04
C THR A 262 -85.54 28.27 46.99
N TRP A 263 -85.53 27.05 46.49
CA TRP A 263 -84.95 25.89 47.15
C TRP A 263 -83.59 25.57 46.52
N PHE A 264 -82.82 24.70 47.16
CA PHE A 264 -81.49 24.32 46.69
C PHE A 264 -81.42 22.82 46.51
N MET A 265 -81.05 22.40 45.30
CA MET A 265 -80.73 21.01 44.99
C MET A 265 -79.23 20.82 45.15
N LEU A 266 -78.81 19.86 45.94
CA LEU A 266 -77.42 19.52 46.20
C LEU A 266 -77.15 18.07 45.80
N VAL A 267 -76.00 17.82 45.19
CA VAL A 267 -75.47 16.48 44.90
C VAL A 267 -74.03 16.44 45.39
N ALA A 268 -73.70 15.52 46.29
CA ALA A 268 -72.34 15.35 46.80
C ALA A 268 -71.78 13.96 46.49
N ILE A 269 -70.53 13.90 46.04
CA ILE A 269 -69.88 12.67 45.55
C ILE A 269 -68.61 12.38 46.33
N ASP A 270 -68.39 11.13 46.71
CA ASP A 270 -67.15 10.64 47.36
C ASP A 270 -65.94 10.78 46.43
N LYS A 271 -64.88 11.47 46.88
CA LYS A 271 -63.61 11.55 46.15
C LYS A 271 -62.99 10.17 45.96
N SER A 272 -63.11 9.26 46.93
CA SER A 272 -62.56 7.91 46.84
C SER A 272 -63.17 7.10 45.70
N VAL A 273 -64.49 7.21 45.50
CA VAL A 273 -65.20 6.57 44.38
C VAL A 273 -64.80 7.24 43.06
N MET A 274 -64.69 8.57 43.03
CA MET A 274 -64.23 9.34 41.86
C MET A 274 -62.81 8.94 41.39
N TYR A 275 -61.88 8.73 42.33
CA TYR A 275 -60.49 8.40 42.03
C TYR A 275 -60.18 6.90 41.95
N SER A 276 -61.11 6.02 42.35
CA SER A 276 -60.92 4.56 42.29
C SER A 276 -60.59 4.06 40.89
N ALA A 277 -61.23 4.63 39.85
CA ALA A 277 -60.96 4.32 38.44
C ALA A 277 -59.53 4.66 37.98
N LEU A 278 -58.84 5.58 38.68
CA LEU A 278 -57.46 5.95 38.39
C LEU A 278 -56.45 5.00 39.03
N GLY A 279 -56.80 4.36 40.15
CA GLY A 279 -55.93 3.40 40.86
C GLY A 279 -55.65 2.12 40.06
N ASP A 280 -56.70 1.50 39.51
CA ASP A 280 -56.54 0.28 38.69
C ASP A 280 -55.82 0.57 37.37
N SER A 281 -56.05 1.75 36.81
CA SER A 281 -55.39 2.24 35.59
C SER A 281 -53.89 2.49 35.79
N LEU A 282 -53.48 2.90 37.00
CA LEU A 282 -52.06 3.09 37.36
C LEU A 282 -51.29 1.77 37.38
N VAL A 283 -51.85 0.73 37.99
CA VAL A 283 -51.19 -0.58 38.10
C VAL A 283 -51.05 -1.23 36.72
N SER A 284 -52.11 -1.19 35.91
CA SER A 284 -52.08 -1.72 34.54
C SER A 284 -51.07 -0.98 33.65
N SER A 285 -51.00 0.35 33.75
CA SER A 285 -50.04 1.16 32.99
C SER A 285 -48.59 0.90 33.42
N ALA A 286 -48.34 0.71 34.73
CA ALA A 286 -47.01 0.39 35.24
C ALA A 286 -46.52 -0.99 34.74
N ILE A 287 -47.37 -2.02 34.79
CA ILE A 287 -47.05 -3.37 34.30
C ILE A 287 -46.75 -3.34 32.79
N THR A 288 -47.61 -2.67 32.00
CA THR A 288 -47.43 -2.56 30.56
C THR A 288 -46.11 -1.85 30.20
N THR A 289 -45.76 -0.80 30.94
CA THR A 289 -44.49 -0.07 30.75
C THR A 289 -43.28 -0.96 31.06
N VAL A 290 -43.31 -1.73 32.15
CA VAL A 290 -42.22 -2.66 32.49
C VAL A 290 -42.05 -3.75 31.44
N VAL A 291 -43.15 -4.33 30.96
CA VAL A 291 -43.13 -5.37 29.90
C VAL A 291 -42.56 -4.80 28.60
N LEU A 292 -42.99 -3.60 28.19
CA LEU A 292 -42.49 -2.96 26.99
C LEU A 292 -41.00 -2.60 27.10
N ILE A 293 -40.52 -2.13 28.26
CA ILE A 293 -39.09 -1.90 28.50
C ILE A 293 -38.31 -3.21 28.39
N MET A 294 -38.81 -4.31 28.97
CA MET A 294 -38.16 -5.62 28.89
C MET A 294 -38.07 -6.11 27.43
N LEU A 295 -39.18 -6.08 26.69
CA LEU A 295 -39.22 -6.50 25.28
C LEU A 295 -38.32 -5.62 24.39
N SER A 296 -38.34 -4.31 24.60
CA SER A 296 -37.50 -3.35 23.87
C SER A 296 -36.02 -3.61 24.14
N THR A 297 -35.66 -3.92 25.39
CA THR A 297 -34.28 -4.25 25.79
C THR A 297 -33.80 -5.52 25.11
N ILE A 298 -34.63 -6.57 25.08
CA ILE A 298 -34.32 -7.84 24.39
C ILE A 298 -34.18 -7.59 22.89
N ALA A 299 -35.13 -6.89 22.26
CA ALA A 299 -35.11 -6.59 20.84
C ALA A 299 -33.85 -5.80 20.43
N ILE A 300 -33.49 -4.76 21.19
CA ILE A 300 -32.28 -3.96 20.95
C ILE A 300 -31.02 -4.78 21.13
N TYR A 301 -30.96 -5.61 22.17
CA TYR A 301 -29.82 -6.50 22.39
C TYR A 301 -29.63 -7.45 21.19
N VAL A 302 -30.71 -8.07 20.70
CA VAL A 302 -30.67 -8.98 19.56
C VAL A 302 -30.29 -8.25 18.27
N LEU A 303 -30.93 -7.12 17.94
CA LEU A 303 -30.64 -6.33 16.73
C LEU A 303 -29.18 -5.85 16.72
N LEU A 304 -28.69 -5.30 17.83
CA LEU A 304 -27.30 -4.88 17.95
C LEU A 304 -26.34 -6.07 17.93
N SER A 305 -26.72 -7.23 18.47
CA SER A 305 -25.85 -8.43 18.41
C SER A 305 -25.64 -8.92 16.98
N ILE A 306 -26.68 -8.84 16.13
CA ILE A 306 -26.62 -9.21 14.72
C ILE A 306 -25.86 -8.16 13.92
N ALA A 307 -26.12 -6.87 14.15
CA ALA A 307 -25.42 -5.78 13.47
C ALA A 307 -23.92 -5.71 13.80
N TYR A 308 -23.51 -6.16 14.99
CA TYR A 308 -22.11 -6.11 15.44
C TYR A 308 -21.28 -7.35 15.07
N ARG A 309 -21.91 -8.44 14.61
CA ARG A 309 -21.21 -9.67 14.19
C ARG A 309 -20.16 -9.42 13.08
N PRO A 310 -20.48 -8.69 11.98
CA PRO A 310 -19.52 -8.40 10.92
C PRO A 310 -18.33 -7.57 11.41
N VAL A 311 -18.55 -6.63 12.33
CA VAL A 311 -17.49 -5.82 12.96
C VAL A 311 -16.52 -6.69 13.75
N GLU A 312 -17.02 -7.75 14.40
CA GLU A 312 -16.21 -8.69 15.15
C GLU A 312 -15.40 -9.62 14.23
N ALA A 313 -15.97 -10.02 13.08
CA ALA A 313 -15.26 -10.72 12.02
C ALA A 313 -14.16 -9.83 11.41
N LEU A 314 -14.47 -8.58 11.08
CA LEU A 314 -13.50 -7.58 10.59
C LEU A 314 -12.34 -7.41 11.58
N LYS A 315 -12.66 -7.23 12.87
CA LYS A 315 -11.65 -7.14 13.93
C LYS A 315 -10.80 -8.40 14.01
N LYS A 316 -11.41 -9.58 13.89
CA LYS A 316 -10.70 -10.86 13.98
C LYS A 316 -9.73 -11.03 12.82
N THR A 317 -10.17 -10.81 11.58
CA THR A 317 -9.32 -10.93 10.39
C THR A 317 -8.21 -9.88 10.40
N VAL A 318 -8.48 -8.63 10.80
CA VAL A 318 -7.44 -7.60 10.94
C VAL A 318 -6.45 -7.96 12.05
N ASN A 319 -6.91 -8.50 13.18
CA ASN A 319 -6.00 -9.02 14.21
C ASN A 319 -5.20 -10.22 13.71
N GLU A 320 -5.80 -11.16 12.97
CA GLU A 320 -5.10 -12.31 12.39
C GLU A 320 -4.08 -11.86 11.35
N LEU A 321 -4.34 -10.78 10.60
CA LEU A 321 -3.37 -10.14 9.70
C LEU A 321 -2.23 -9.46 10.48
N SER A 322 -2.52 -8.83 11.63
CA SER A 322 -1.53 -8.09 12.42
C SER A 322 -0.76 -8.95 13.43
N SER A 323 -1.30 -10.10 13.82
CA SER A 323 -0.74 -10.99 14.85
C SER A 323 -0.45 -12.41 14.36
N GLY A 324 -0.93 -12.78 13.17
CA GLY A 324 -0.69 -14.07 12.54
C GLY A 324 0.51 -14.08 11.59
N ASN A 325 0.87 -15.29 11.14
CA ASN A 325 2.01 -15.65 10.29
C ASN A 325 1.96 -15.08 8.86
N GLY A 326 1.50 -13.84 8.65
CA GLY A 326 1.48 -13.18 7.34
C GLY A 326 0.65 -13.88 6.26
N ASP A 327 -0.46 -14.55 6.60
CA ASP A 327 -1.27 -15.28 5.62
C ASP A 327 -2.13 -14.33 4.76
N LEU A 328 -1.61 -13.94 3.59
CA LEU A 328 -2.26 -13.06 2.63
C LEU A 328 -3.24 -13.80 1.71
N THR A 329 -3.49 -15.10 1.93
CA THR A 329 -4.53 -15.86 1.20
C THR A 329 -5.92 -15.71 1.83
N GLN A 330 -5.99 -15.19 3.06
CA GLN A 330 -7.24 -14.93 3.77
C GLN A 330 -8.03 -13.79 3.10
N ARG A 331 -9.36 -13.89 3.10
CA ARG A 331 -10.27 -12.86 2.59
C ARG A 331 -11.44 -12.67 3.55
N LEU A 332 -11.92 -11.43 3.65
CA LEU A 332 -13.15 -11.10 4.34
C LEU A 332 -14.35 -11.54 3.50
N VAL A 333 -15.32 -12.22 4.14
CA VAL A 333 -16.57 -12.62 3.49
C VAL A 333 -17.44 -11.38 3.30
N VAL A 334 -17.81 -11.07 2.06
CA VAL A 334 -18.67 -9.94 1.72
C VAL A 334 -20.11 -10.45 1.56
N GLU A 335 -20.92 -10.36 2.63
CA GLU A 335 -22.31 -10.82 2.62
C GLU A 335 -23.34 -9.69 2.39
N ARG A 336 -22.90 -8.42 2.40
CA ARG A 336 -23.79 -7.25 2.42
C ARG A 336 -23.35 -6.16 1.44
N GLU A 337 -24.32 -5.36 1.01
CA GLU A 337 -24.12 -4.16 0.18
C GLU A 337 -24.20 -2.85 0.99
N ASP A 338 -23.86 -2.90 2.28
CA ASP A 338 -23.77 -1.73 3.15
C ASP A 338 -22.31 -1.25 3.31
N ASP A 339 -22.09 -0.18 4.07
CA ASP A 339 -20.77 0.40 4.33
C ASP A 339 -19.76 -0.63 4.87
N LEU A 340 -20.21 -1.63 5.62
CA LEU A 340 -19.35 -2.70 6.14
C LEU A 340 -18.94 -3.70 5.04
N GLY A 341 -19.84 -3.94 4.08
CA GLY A 341 -19.53 -4.69 2.87
C GLY A 341 -18.53 -3.98 1.96
N GLU A 342 -18.63 -2.66 1.83
CA GLU A 342 -17.65 -1.84 1.09
C GLU A 342 -16.27 -1.85 1.75
N ILE A 343 -16.19 -1.64 3.07
CA ILE A 343 -14.92 -1.76 3.83
C ILE A 343 -14.29 -3.16 3.66
N SER A 344 -15.12 -4.20 3.65
CA SER A 344 -14.63 -5.58 3.44
C SER A 344 -14.04 -5.78 2.04
N ARG A 345 -14.65 -5.17 1.00
CA ARG A 345 -14.11 -5.16 -0.36
C ARG A 345 -12.79 -4.39 -0.43
N ASP A 346 -12.72 -3.19 0.14
CA ASP A 346 -11.50 -2.37 0.13
C ASP A 346 -10.33 -3.05 0.83
N ILE A 347 -10.58 -3.71 1.97
CA ILE A 347 -9.55 -4.49 2.65
C ILE A 347 -9.13 -5.69 1.79
N ASN A 348 -10.06 -6.39 1.13
CA ASN A 348 -9.71 -7.48 0.23
C ASN A 348 -8.83 -6.99 -0.94
N THR A 349 -9.16 -5.85 -1.55
CA THR A 349 -8.34 -5.20 -2.59
C THR A 349 -6.95 -4.82 -2.06
N PHE A 350 -6.86 -4.31 -0.83
CA PHE A 350 -5.58 -4.02 -0.19
C PHE A 350 -4.73 -5.29 0.01
N ILE A 351 -5.33 -6.39 0.49
CA ILE A 351 -4.64 -7.67 0.65
C ILE A 351 -4.19 -8.21 -0.71
N GLU A 352 -5.02 -8.10 -1.75
CA GLU A 352 -4.70 -8.55 -3.11
C GLU A 352 -3.51 -7.78 -3.70
N ASN A 353 -3.48 -6.45 -3.54
CA ASN A 353 -2.34 -5.62 -3.94
C ASN A 353 -1.06 -5.96 -3.15
N LEU A 354 -1.19 -6.22 -1.84
CA LEU A 354 -0.04 -6.62 -1.00
C LEU A 354 0.50 -7.98 -1.43
N GLN A 355 -0.37 -8.93 -1.74
CA GLN A 355 -0.03 -10.27 -2.23
C GLN A 355 0.68 -10.19 -3.59
N ALA A 356 0.19 -9.37 -4.52
CA ALA A 356 0.84 -9.13 -5.81
C ALA A 356 2.24 -8.54 -5.63
N MET A 357 2.38 -7.50 -4.81
CA MET A 357 3.68 -6.87 -4.52
C MET A 357 4.67 -7.86 -3.89
N MET A 358 4.21 -8.71 -2.96
CA MET A 358 5.07 -9.75 -2.37
C MET A 358 5.47 -10.84 -3.37
N ARG A 359 4.60 -11.19 -4.33
CA ARG A 359 4.95 -12.10 -5.43
C ARG A 359 6.00 -11.48 -6.36
N ASP A 360 5.85 -10.22 -6.74
CA ASP A 360 6.83 -9.50 -7.57
C ASP A 360 8.20 -9.41 -6.88
N ILE A 361 8.22 -9.17 -5.56
CA ILE A 361 9.46 -9.18 -4.76
C ILE A 361 10.05 -10.59 -4.71
N ALA A 362 9.23 -11.65 -4.54
CA ALA A 362 9.71 -13.03 -4.54
C ALA A 362 10.34 -13.41 -5.88
N GLU A 363 9.71 -13.06 -7.00
CA GLU A 363 10.21 -13.30 -8.35
C GLU A 363 11.51 -12.50 -8.61
N SER A 364 11.53 -11.22 -8.25
CA SER A 364 12.73 -10.37 -8.34
C SER A 364 13.89 -10.93 -7.50
N SER A 365 13.59 -11.44 -6.30
CA SER A 365 14.58 -12.08 -5.43
C SER A 365 15.13 -13.37 -6.04
N GLN A 366 14.31 -14.14 -6.73
CA GLN A 366 14.77 -15.33 -7.47
C GLN A 366 15.67 -14.96 -8.66
N HIS A 367 15.36 -13.88 -9.37
CA HIS A 367 16.25 -13.35 -10.40
C HIS A 367 17.59 -12.90 -9.84
N ILE A 368 17.60 -12.16 -8.72
CA ILE A 368 18.84 -11.77 -8.04
C ILE A 368 19.65 -12.99 -7.59
N ALA A 369 19.00 -14.03 -7.07
CA ALA A 369 19.67 -15.28 -6.68
C ALA A 369 20.38 -15.93 -7.88
N THR A 370 19.69 -16.02 -9.01
CA THR A 370 20.25 -16.58 -10.26
C THR A 370 21.44 -15.73 -10.75
N SER A 371 21.31 -14.39 -10.74
CA SER A 371 22.42 -13.50 -11.12
C SER A 371 23.62 -13.59 -10.18
N VAL A 372 23.40 -13.84 -8.88
CA VAL A 372 24.48 -14.09 -7.92
C VAL A 372 25.22 -15.39 -8.26
N ASP A 373 24.50 -16.46 -8.60
CA ASP A 373 25.10 -17.73 -9.01
C ASP A 373 25.91 -17.57 -10.31
N ASP A 374 25.36 -16.84 -11.30
CA ASP A 374 26.05 -16.51 -12.54
C ASP A 374 27.34 -15.70 -12.28
N LEU A 375 27.31 -14.73 -11.37
CA LEU A 375 28.49 -13.95 -10.96
C LEU A 375 29.55 -14.83 -10.28
N GLN A 376 29.14 -15.80 -9.45
CA GLN A 376 30.07 -16.74 -8.83
C GLN A 376 30.76 -17.65 -9.85
N ALA A 377 30.00 -18.15 -10.84
CA ALA A 377 30.54 -18.94 -11.94
C ALA A 377 31.49 -18.12 -12.81
N LEU A 378 31.11 -16.89 -13.17
CA LEU A 378 31.95 -15.96 -13.93
C LEU A 378 33.26 -15.66 -13.19
N ARG A 379 33.21 -15.44 -11.88
CA ARG A 379 34.39 -15.23 -11.04
C ARG A 379 35.33 -16.43 -11.07
N GLN A 380 34.80 -17.65 -10.94
CA GLN A 380 35.64 -18.85 -10.99
C GLN A 380 36.36 -18.96 -12.34
N ASN A 381 35.64 -18.75 -13.44
CA ASN A 381 36.22 -18.73 -14.78
C ASN A 381 37.28 -17.62 -14.94
N ASN A 382 37.02 -16.41 -14.42
CA ASN A 382 38.00 -15.32 -14.46
C ASN A 382 39.28 -15.65 -13.69
N ASN A 383 39.20 -16.29 -12.52
CA ASN A 383 40.39 -16.69 -11.77
C ASN A 383 41.25 -17.71 -12.53
N GLU A 384 40.62 -18.68 -13.20
CA GLU A 384 41.34 -19.65 -14.04
C GLU A 384 42.05 -18.96 -15.21
N ILE A 385 41.36 -18.01 -15.86
CA ILE A 385 41.93 -17.21 -16.96
C ILE A 385 43.09 -16.32 -16.46
N LEU A 386 42.95 -15.68 -15.30
CA LEU A 386 44.00 -14.82 -14.75
C LEU A 386 45.26 -15.60 -14.39
N GLU A 387 45.12 -16.80 -13.81
CA GLU A 387 46.29 -17.63 -13.51
C GLU A 387 46.98 -18.12 -14.78
N ALA A 388 46.21 -18.47 -15.82
CA ALA A 388 46.76 -18.78 -17.14
C ALA A 388 47.52 -17.59 -17.74
N HIS A 389 46.96 -16.37 -17.68
CA HIS A 389 47.62 -15.15 -18.14
C HIS A 389 48.90 -14.84 -17.36
N ARG A 390 48.92 -15.09 -16.05
CA ARG A 390 50.12 -14.90 -15.21
C ARG A 390 51.25 -15.83 -15.64
N LEU A 391 50.93 -17.11 -15.88
CA LEU A 391 51.89 -18.10 -16.37
C LEU A 391 52.41 -17.73 -17.76
N GLU A 392 51.52 -17.38 -18.69
CA GLU A 392 51.89 -17.02 -20.06
C GLU A 392 52.74 -15.74 -20.09
N THR A 393 52.38 -14.73 -19.28
CA THR A 393 53.15 -13.49 -19.12
C THR A 393 54.56 -13.77 -18.63
N SER A 394 54.70 -14.64 -17.61
CA SER A 394 56.01 -15.05 -17.10
C SER A 394 56.83 -15.79 -18.16
N GLN A 395 56.21 -16.69 -18.94
CA GLN A 395 56.91 -17.43 -19.99
C GLN A 395 57.41 -16.51 -21.10
N VAL A 396 56.58 -15.54 -21.53
CA VAL A 396 56.99 -14.54 -22.52
C VAL A 396 58.13 -13.68 -21.99
N ALA A 397 58.08 -13.24 -20.72
CA ALA A 397 59.18 -12.49 -20.11
C ALA A 397 60.50 -13.30 -20.07
N THR A 398 60.44 -14.61 -19.77
CA THR A 398 61.61 -15.49 -19.86
C THR A 398 62.14 -15.58 -21.29
N ALA A 399 61.27 -15.84 -22.26
CA ALA A 399 61.65 -15.93 -23.68
C ALA A 399 62.28 -14.63 -24.21
N LEU A 400 61.82 -13.47 -23.74
CA LEU A 400 62.39 -12.16 -24.12
C LEU A 400 63.77 -11.93 -23.51
N ASN A 401 64.02 -12.39 -22.28
CA ASN A 401 65.35 -12.37 -21.69
C ASN A 401 66.32 -13.26 -22.47
N GLU A 402 65.89 -14.48 -22.85
CA GLU A 402 66.68 -15.37 -23.71
C GLU A 402 66.92 -14.76 -25.10
N MET A 403 65.92 -14.12 -25.69
CA MET A 403 66.04 -13.43 -26.98
C MET A 403 67.01 -12.25 -26.91
N SER A 404 66.98 -11.46 -25.83
CA SER A 404 67.93 -10.36 -25.64
C SER A 404 69.36 -10.88 -25.49
N ALA A 405 69.56 -11.92 -24.67
CA ALA A 405 70.86 -12.57 -24.50
C ALA A 405 71.38 -13.13 -25.83
N SER A 406 70.56 -13.87 -26.57
CA SER A 406 70.92 -14.42 -27.88
C SER A 406 71.24 -13.33 -28.90
N SER A 407 70.49 -12.21 -28.89
CA SER A 407 70.77 -11.06 -29.76
C SER A 407 72.12 -10.42 -29.44
N ASN A 408 72.47 -10.33 -28.15
CA ASN A 408 73.77 -9.82 -27.72
C ASN A 408 74.91 -10.76 -28.13
N ASP A 409 74.71 -12.08 -28.02
CA ASP A 409 75.67 -13.09 -28.49
C ASP A 409 75.87 -13.01 -30.01
N VAL A 410 74.79 -12.81 -30.78
CA VAL A 410 74.90 -12.59 -32.24
C VAL A 410 75.70 -11.34 -32.55
N ALA A 411 75.43 -10.22 -31.85
CA ALA A 411 76.19 -8.99 -32.04
C ALA A 411 77.70 -9.19 -31.74
N HIS A 412 78.02 -9.89 -30.65
CA HIS A 412 79.40 -10.19 -30.26
C HIS A 412 80.10 -11.13 -31.25
N ASN A 413 79.44 -12.22 -31.66
CA ASN A 413 79.97 -13.13 -32.67
C ASN A 413 80.22 -12.43 -34.01
N THR A 414 79.37 -11.45 -34.34
CA THR A 414 79.51 -10.66 -35.57
C THR A 414 80.71 -9.71 -35.49
N GLU A 415 81.00 -9.12 -34.33
CA GLU A 415 82.22 -8.32 -34.10
C GLU A 415 83.49 -9.18 -34.24
N HIS A 416 83.45 -10.42 -33.73
CA HIS A 416 84.51 -11.40 -33.96
C HIS A 416 84.67 -11.75 -35.44
N ALA A 417 83.57 -11.91 -36.18
CA ALA A 417 83.59 -12.16 -37.61
C ALA A 417 84.21 -10.98 -38.38
N VAL A 418 83.87 -9.73 -38.06
CA VAL A 418 84.49 -8.50 -38.63
C VAL A 418 86.00 -8.49 -38.41
N THR A 419 86.46 -8.86 -37.21
CA THR A 419 87.90 -8.93 -36.90
C THR A 419 88.58 -9.99 -37.77
N SER A 420 87.96 -11.15 -37.94
CA SER A 420 88.50 -12.25 -38.76
C SER A 420 88.50 -11.93 -40.26
N THR A 421 87.47 -11.26 -40.77
CA THR A 421 87.42 -10.81 -42.18
C THR A 421 88.47 -9.72 -42.43
N THR A 422 88.66 -8.80 -41.49
CA THR A 422 89.72 -7.77 -41.60
C THR A 422 91.10 -8.41 -41.68
N SER A 423 91.42 -9.35 -40.80
CA SER A 423 92.68 -10.09 -40.84
C SER A 423 92.85 -10.90 -42.14
N THR A 424 91.78 -11.52 -42.64
CA THR A 424 91.80 -12.24 -43.93
C THR A 424 92.10 -11.30 -45.10
N ASN A 425 91.52 -10.10 -45.08
CA ASN A 425 91.77 -9.08 -46.09
C ASN A 425 93.23 -8.59 -46.08
N GLU A 426 93.80 -8.39 -44.89
CA GLU A 426 95.23 -8.07 -44.71
C GLU A 426 96.13 -9.19 -45.27
N HIS A 427 95.83 -10.45 -44.96
CA HIS A 427 96.58 -11.60 -45.48
C HIS A 427 96.47 -11.76 -47.00
N ALA A 428 95.29 -11.53 -47.58
CA ALA A 428 95.10 -11.56 -49.03
C ALA A 428 95.87 -10.42 -49.73
N THR A 429 95.83 -9.21 -49.16
CA THR A 429 96.59 -8.05 -49.66
C THR A 429 98.09 -8.30 -49.59
N HIS A 430 98.60 -8.82 -48.47
CA HIS A 430 100.01 -9.18 -48.33
C HIS A 430 100.42 -10.30 -49.31
N SER A 431 99.57 -11.30 -49.50
CA SER A 431 99.81 -12.38 -50.47
C SER A 431 99.91 -11.81 -51.89
N LYS A 432 99.08 -10.82 -52.23
CA LYS A 432 99.13 -10.14 -53.52
C LYS A 432 100.46 -9.41 -53.74
N GLU A 433 101.00 -8.75 -52.71
CA GLU A 433 102.33 -8.12 -52.77
C GLU A 433 103.45 -9.14 -53.02
N VAL A 434 103.42 -10.27 -52.31
CA VAL A 434 104.41 -11.35 -52.47
C VAL A 434 104.36 -11.94 -53.87
N VAL A 435 103.16 -12.21 -54.39
CA VAL A 435 102.93 -12.75 -55.73
C VAL A 435 103.37 -11.76 -56.80
N PHE A 436 103.11 -10.46 -56.62
CA PHE A 436 103.60 -9.41 -57.51
C PHE A 436 105.14 -9.38 -57.57
N GLY A 437 105.81 -9.50 -56.42
CA GLY A 437 107.27 -9.63 -56.37
C GLY A 437 107.79 -10.88 -57.08
N ALA A 438 107.07 -12.01 -56.98
CA ALA A 438 107.39 -13.23 -57.72
C ALA A 438 107.27 -13.04 -59.24
N THR A 439 106.21 -12.36 -59.73
CA THR A 439 106.05 -12.01 -61.15
C THR A 439 107.24 -11.19 -61.65
N GLN A 440 107.70 -10.22 -60.86
CA GLN A 440 108.84 -9.38 -61.23
C GLN A 440 110.14 -10.19 -61.32
N ASN A 441 110.37 -11.09 -60.36
CA ASN A 441 111.52 -12.01 -60.40
C ASN A 441 111.49 -12.95 -61.62
N VAL A 442 110.31 -13.45 -62.01
CA VAL A 442 110.15 -14.27 -63.22
C VAL A 442 110.43 -13.44 -64.48
N SER A 443 109.95 -12.19 -64.54
CA SER A 443 110.25 -11.28 -65.64
C SER A 443 111.76 -11.01 -65.77
N ASP A 444 112.45 -10.79 -64.64
CA ASP A 444 113.90 -10.61 -64.63
C ASP A 444 114.65 -11.89 -65.05
N LEU A 445 114.13 -13.07 -64.68
CA LEU A 445 114.67 -14.35 -65.11
C LEU A 445 114.55 -14.53 -66.63
N VAL A 446 113.41 -14.18 -67.22
CA VAL A 446 113.22 -14.22 -68.69
C VAL A 446 114.28 -13.37 -69.40
N LEU A 447 114.56 -12.16 -68.90
CA LEU A 447 115.60 -11.28 -69.47
C LEU A 447 117.00 -11.92 -69.39
N LYS A 448 117.35 -12.52 -68.25
CA LYS A 448 118.65 -13.21 -68.07
C LYS A 448 118.79 -14.46 -68.94
N VAL A 449 117.70 -15.19 -69.15
CA VAL A 449 117.64 -16.36 -70.03
C VAL A 449 117.83 -15.93 -71.50
N ASP A 450 117.22 -14.81 -71.92
CA ASP A 450 117.38 -14.24 -73.26
C ASP A 450 118.80 -13.73 -73.53
N GLU A 451 119.43 -13.10 -72.53
CA GLU A 451 120.86 -12.73 -72.59
C GLU A 451 121.75 -13.98 -72.74
N SER A 452 121.49 -15.02 -71.95
CA SER A 452 122.22 -16.29 -72.03
C SER A 452 122.04 -16.96 -73.40
N ALA A 453 120.84 -16.91 -73.96
CA ALA A 453 120.54 -17.41 -75.31
C ALA A 453 121.42 -16.72 -76.37
N THR A 454 121.54 -15.39 -76.27
CA THR A 454 122.33 -14.57 -77.17
C THR A 454 123.82 -14.92 -77.09
N GLN A 455 124.36 -15.10 -75.87
CA GLN A 455 125.76 -15.48 -75.65
C GLN A 455 126.07 -16.87 -76.22
N ILE A 456 125.19 -17.86 -76.02
CA ILE A 456 125.37 -19.21 -76.56
C ILE A 456 125.26 -19.21 -78.09
N HIS A 457 124.36 -18.39 -78.67
CA HIS A 457 124.26 -18.24 -80.11
C HIS A 457 125.55 -17.66 -80.72
N GLN A 458 126.13 -16.63 -80.10
CA GLN A 458 127.44 -16.08 -80.49
C GLN A 458 128.55 -17.13 -80.38
N MET A 459 128.56 -17.93 -79.30
CA MET A 459 129.51 -19.04 -79.15
C MET A 459 129.36 -20.09 -80.27
N GLY A 460 128.13 -20.38 -80.70
CA GLY A 460 127.87 -21.25 -81.86
C GLY A 460 128.51 -20.73 -83.15
N GLN A 461 128.41 -19.42 -83.41
CA GLN A 461 129.05 -18.78 -84.57
C GLN A 461 130.58 -18.87 -84.51
N GLU A 462 131.18 -18.69 -83.33
CA GLU A 462 132.63 -18.83 -83.14
C GLU A 462 133.11 -20.28 -83.34
N ILE A 463 132.32 -21.27 -82.89
CA ILE A 463 132.58 -22.70 -83.12
C ILE A 463 132.59 -23.02 -84.63
N ASP A 464 131.64 -22.46 -85.40
CA ASP A 464 131.58 -22.63 -86.86
C ASP A 464 132.80 -22.00 -87.56
N ASN A 465 133.23 -20.82 -87.12
CA ASN A 465 134.45 -20.18 -87.61
C ASN A 465 135.70 -21.03 -87.34
N ILE A 466 135.82 -21.61 -86.14
CA ILE A 466 136.95 -22.50 -85.78
C ILE A 466 136.93 -23.76 -86.66
N SER A 467 135.76 -24.37 -86.87
CA SER A 467 135.57 -25.49 -87.80
C SER A 467 136.08 -25.19 -89.20
N ALA A 468 135.77 -24.00 -89.72
CA ALA A 468 136.23 -23.57 -91.05
C ALA A 468 137.76 -23.43 -91.11
N VAL A 469 138.39 -22.86 -90.07
CA VAL A 469 139.85 -22.74 -89.98
C VAL A 469 140.52 -24.12 -89.89
N LEU A 470 139.99 -25.03 -89.07
CA LEU A 470 140.53 -26.38 -88.93
C LEU A 470 140.47 -27.18 -90.23
N LYS A 471 139.41 -26.99 -91.02
CA LYS A 471 139.31 -27.60 -92.35
C LYS A 471 140.46 -27.14 -93.25
N VAL A 472 140.75 -25.84 -93.29
CA VAL A 472 141.89 -25.29 -94.05
C VAL A 472 143.23 -25.84 -93.55
N ILE A 473 143.42 -25.98 -92.22
CA ILE A 473 144.66 -26.57 -91.67
C ILE A 473 144.77 -28.04 -92.05
N GLY A 474 143.66 -28.80 -92.00
CA GLY A 474 143.61 -30.18 -92.45
C GLY A 474 143.97 -30.32 -93.93
N ASP A 475 143.40 -29.47 -94.79
CA ASP A 475 143.70 -29.42 -96.23
C ASP A 475 145.19 -29.08 -96.47
N ILE A 476 145.77 -28.15 -95.70
CA ILE A 476 147.21 -27.81 -95.75
C ILE A 476 148.07 -28.99 -95.28
N ALA A 477 147.69 -29.67 -94.22
CA ALA A 477 148.42 -30.83 -93.71
C ALA A 477 148.41 -31.98 -94.73
N GLU A 478 147.28 -32.24 -95.38
CA GLU A 478 147.16 -33.22 -96.46
C GLU A 478 148.04 -32.85 -97.66
N GLN A 479 148.00 -31.58 -98.09
CA GLN A 479 148.88 -31.08 -99.15
C GLN A 479 150.37 -31.21 -98.77
N THR A 480 150.71 -30.91 -97.52
CA THR A 480 152.09 -31.00 -97.01
C THR A 480 152.55 -32.46 -96.97
N ASN A 481 151.67 -33.39 -96.57
CA ASN A 481 151.92 -34.83 -96.57
C ASN A 481 152.18 -35.36 -97.99
N LEU A 482 151.40 -34.91 -98.99
CA LEU A 482 151.59 -35.25 -100.40
C LEU A 482 152.90 -34.67 -100.97
N LEU A 483 153.23 -33.42 -100.64
CA LEU A 483 154.49 -32.78 -101.04
C LEU A 483 155.70 -33.51 -100.42
N ALA A 484 155.61 -33.86 -99.14
CA ALA A 484 156.65 -34.60 -98.42
C ALA A 484 156.82 -36.02 -98.98
N LEU A 485 155.73 -36.70 -99.33
CA LEU A 485 155.77 -38.01 -100.02
C LEU A 485 156.50 -37.90 -101.36
N ASN A 486 156.18 -36.90 -102.17
CA ASN A 486 156.86 -36.66 -103.45
C ASN A 486 158.36 -36.36 -103.24
N ALA A 487 158.71 -35.59 -102.20
CA ALA A 487 160.10 -35.31 -101.85
C ALA A 487 160.86 -36.56 -101.36
N ALA A 488 160.23 -37.43 -100.56
CA ALA A 488 160.81 -38.68 -100.10
C ALA A 488 161.06 -39.67 -101.25
N ILE A 489 160.13 -39.73 -102.23
CA ILE A 489 160.29 -40.51 -103.46
C ILE A 489 161.51 -40.02 -104.27
N GLU A 490 161.65 -38.70 -104.46
CA GLU A 490 162.77 -38.15 -105.25
C GLU A 490 164.11 -38.26 -104.50
N ALA A 491 164.10 -38.15 -103.17
CA ALA A 491 165.28 -38.38 -102.33
C ALA A 491 165.75 -39.85 -102.37
N ALA A 492 164.83 -40.82 -102.36
CA ALA A 492 165.14 -42.24 -102.58
C ALA A 492 165.73 -42.48 -103.98
N ARG A 493 165.27 -41.73 -104.98
CA ARG A 493 165.75 -41.78 -106.38
C ARG A 493 167.20 -41.29 -106.53
N ALA A 494 167.63 -40.34 -105.69
CA ALA A 494 168.98 -39.78 -105.68
C ALA A 494 170.05 -40.66 -104.96
N GLY A 495 169.66 -41.79 -104.38
CA GLY A 495 170.57 -42.75 -103.74
C GLY A 495 171.32 -42.18 -102.51
N GLU A 496 172.61 -42.49 -102.35
CA GLU A 496 173.42 -42.06 -101.19
C GLU A 496 173.50 -40.52 -101.02
N GLN A 497 173.40 -39.74 -102.11
CA GLN A 497 173.39 -38.26 -102.06
C GLN A 497 172.07 -37.69 -101.51
N GLY A 498 170.98 -38.47 -101.54
CA GLY A 498 169.64 -38.06 -101.11
C GLY A 498 169.30 -38.39 -99.66
N ARG A 499 170.15 -39.12 -98.93
CA ARG A 499 169.84 -39.60 -97.56
C ARG A 499 169.44 -38.50 -96.59
N GLY A 500 170.13 -37.36 -96.61
CA GLY A 500 169.78 -36.22 -95.75
C GLY A 500 168.41 -35.63 -96.08
N PHE A 501 168.06 -35.55 -97.37
CA PHE A 501 166.76 -35.07 -97.83
C PHE A 501 165.63 -36.07 -97.54
N ALA A 502 165.89 -37.38 -97.65
CA ALA A 502 164.90 -38.41 -97.33
C ALA A 502 164.48 -38.35 -95.86
N VAL A 503 165.44 -38.18 -94.93
CA VAL A 503 165.14 -38.03 -93.50
C VAL A 503 164.30 -36.78 -93.22
N VAL A 504 164.61 -35.66 -93.86
CA VAL A 504 163.80 -34.43 -93.71
C VAL A 504 162.41 -34.61 -94.31
N ALA A 505 162.29 -35.26 -95.47
CA ALA A 505 160.99 -35.52 -96.11
C ALA A 505 160.11 -36.45 -95.27
N ASP A 506 160.66 -37.51 -94.69
CA ASP A 506 159.94 -38.41 -93.78
C ASP A 506 159.55 -37.69 -92.47
N GLU A 507 160.39 -36.80 -91.94
CA GLU A 507 160.06 -35.98 -90.76
C GLU A 507 158.93 -34.98 -91.06
N VAL A 508 158.96 -34.32 -92.22
CA VAL A 508 157.87 -33.43 -92.68
C VAL A 508 156.58 -34.23 -92.91
N ARG A 509 156.68 -35.45 -93.46
CA ARG A 509 155.53 -36.34 -93.67
C ARG A 509 154.93 -36.77 -92.33
N ALA A 510 155.76 -37.17 -91.37
CA ALA A 510 155.34 -37.51 -90.02
C ALA A 510 154.70 -36.32 -89.29
N LEU A 511 155.25 -35.11 -89.47
CA LEU A 511 154.68 -33.88 -88.92
C LEU A 511 153.33 -33.55 -89.56
N ALA A 512 153.21 -33.65 -90.88
CA ALA A 512 151.97 -33.42 -91.60
C ALA A 512 150.87 -34.42 -91.21
N SER A 513 151.22 -35.72 -91.08
CA SER A 513 150.31 -36.74 -90.55
C SER A 513 149.87 -36.41 -89.12
N ARG A 514 150.80 -36.03 -88.23
CA ARG A 514 150.45 -35.60 -86.87
C ARG A 514 149.55 -34.37 -86.86
N THR A 515 149.76 -33.39 -87.75
CA THR A 515 148.88 -32.23 -87.91
C THR A 515 147.49 -32.65 -88.39
N GLN A 516 147.39 -33.60 -89.31
CA GLN A 516 146.11 -34.11 -89.80
C GLN A 516 145.34 -34.91 -88.73
N ASP A 517 146.04 -35.72 -87.95
CA ASP A 517 145.46 -36.45 -86.81
C ASP A 517 144.97 -35.47 -85.73
N SER A 518 145.79 -34.47 -85.37
CA SER A 518 145.41 -33.44 -84.39
C SER A 518 144.25 -32.57 -84.88
N THR A 519 144.21 -32.17 -86.16
CA THR A 519 143.07 -31.41 -86.71
C THR A 519 141.79 -32.23 -86.72
N THR A 520 141.87 -33.54 -86.99
CA THR A 520 140.73 -34.46 -86.88
C THR A 520 140.23 -34.59 -85.44
N GLU A 521 141.14 -34.71 -84.47
CA GLU A 521 140.79 -34.77 -83.05
C GLU A 521 140.13 -33.47 -82.56
N ILE A 522 140.67 -32.31 -82.95
CA ILE A 522 140.07 -31.01 -82.64
C ILE A 522 138.71 -30.87 -83.33
N HIS A 523 138.58 -31.27 -84.60
CA HIS A 523 137.31 -31.26 -85.33
C HIS A 523 136.23 -32.09 -84.63
N ASN A 524 136.57 -33.29 -84.15
CA ASN A 524 135.66 -34.11 -83.36
C ASN A 524 135.27 -33.43 -82.03
N THR A 525 136.22 -32.75 -81.37
CA THR A 525 135.95 -31.98 -80.15
C THR A 525 135.02 -30.80 -80.42
N ILE A 526 135.20 -30.10 -81.54
CA ILE A 526 134.36 -28.98 -81.99
C ILE A 526 132.96 -29.45 -82.35
N ASN A 527 132.81 -30.59 -83.03
CA ASN A 527 131.49 -31.19 -83.30
C ASN A 527 130.76 -31.54 -82.00
N ARG A 528 131.47 -32.09 -81.01
CA ARG A 528 130.88 -32.34 -79.68
C ARG A 528 130.51 -31.05 -78.95
N LEU A 529 131.32 -30.00 -79.07
CA LEU A 529 131.00 -28.66 -78.53
C LEU A 529 129.75 -28.07 -79.21
N ASN A 530 129.64 -28.17 -80.54
CA ASN A 530 128.47 -27.67 -81.28
C ASN A 530 127.19 -28.40 -80.86
N ALA A 531 127.23 -29.74 -80.80
CA ALA A 531 126.12 -30.54 -80.30
C ALA A 531 125.73 -30.17 -78.85
N SER A 532 126.73 -29.92 -77.99
CA SER A 532 126.49 -29.45 -76.62
C SER A 532 125.85 -28.06 -76.58
N SER A 533 126.30 -27.12 -77.43
CA SER A 533 125.71 -25.78 -77.56
C SER A 533 124.26 -25.83 -78.00
N GLN A 534 123.92 -26.67 -79.00
CA GLN A 534 122.54 -26.87 -79.45
C GLN A 534 121.66 -27.46 -78.35
N SER A 535 122.18 -28.39 -77.55
CA SER A 535 121.46 -28.91 -76.37
C SER A 535 121.20 -27.82 -75.33
N VAL A 536 122.14 -26.90 -75.11
CA VAL A 536 121.96 -25.77 -74.18
C VAL A 536 120.90 -24.79 -74.72
N ILE A 537 120.90 -24.49 -76.03
CA ILE A 537 119.89 -23.63 -76.67
C ILE A 537 118.47 -24.23 -76.47
N SER A 538 118.30 -25.53 -76.68
CA SER A 538 117.02 -26.20 -76.45
C SER A 538 116.58 -26.13 -74.98
N GLY A 539 117.52 -26.27 -74.03
CA GLY A 539 117.24 -26.10 -72.60
C GLY A 539 116.83 -24.67 -72.23
N ILE A 540 117.45 -23.66 -72.85
CA ILE A 540 117.12 -22.24 -72.70
C ILE A 540 115.70 -21.96 -73.22
N GLU A 541 115.33 -22.47 -74.40
CA GLU A 541 113.99 -22.30 -74.98
C GLU A 541 112.90 -22.95 -74.13
N SER A 542 113.17 -24.15 -73.60
CA SER A 542 112.29 -24.81 -72.63
C SER A 542 112.15 -23.98 -71.34
N THR A 543 113.25 -23.41 -70.84
CA THR A 543 113.24 -22.59 -69.62
C THR A 543 112.44 -21.31 -69.83
N LYS A 544 112.56 -20.66 -71.00
CA LYS A 544 111.78 -19.49 -71.39
C LYS A 544 110.28 -19.80 -71.39
N THR A 545 109.90 -20.91 -72.02
CA THR A 545 108.50 -21.37 -72.04
C THR A 545 107.95 -21.59 -70.63
N SER A 546 108.71 -22.27 -69.75
CA SER A 546 108.30 -22.46 -68.35
C SER A 546 108.18 -21.15 -67.56
N CYS A 547 109.01 -20.15 -67.86
CA CYS A 547 108.90 -18.83 -67.23
C CYS A 547 107.65 -18.07 -67.69
N GLU A 548 107.30 -18.15 -68.99
CA GLU A 548 106.07 -17.56 -69.53
C GLU A 548 104.82 -18.21 -68.91
N GLU A 549 104.79 -19.54 -68.80
CA GLU A 549 103.74 -20.29 -68.11
C GLU A 549 103.63 -19.88 -66.63
N ALA A 550 104.77 -19.79 -65.92
CA ALA A 550 104.79 -19.36 -64.53
C ALA A 550 104.28 -17.92 -64.37
N SER A 551 104.62 -17.02 -65.28
CA SER A 551 104.09 -15.64 -65.29
C SER A 551 102.57 -15.62 -65.48
N GLN A 552 102.04 -16.40 -66.43
CA GLN A 552 100.59 -16.52 -66.66
C GLN A 552 99.86 -17.08 -65.42
N GLN A 553 100.39 -18.13 -64.80
CA GLN A 553 99.83 -18.69 -63.57
C GLN A 553 99.83 -17.66 -62.43
N THR A 554 100.90 -16.89 -62.30
CA THR A 554 101.02 -15.86 -61.26
C THR A 554 99.98 -14.75 -61.46
N HIS A 555 99.68 -14.37 -62.71
CA HIS A 555 98.58 -13.45 -63.02
C HIS A 555 97.20 -13.97 -62.60
N LEU A 556 96.90 -15.25 -62.84
CA LEU A 556 95.63 -15.87 -62.42
C LEU A 556 95.50 -15.90 -60.89
N VAL A 557 96.61 -16.09 -60.17
CA VAL A 557 96.64 -16.01 -58.70
C VAL A 557 96.30 -14.59 -58.22
N VAL A 558 96.85 -13.56 -58.85
CA VAL A 558 96.53 -12.15 -58.52
C VAL A 558 95.04 -11.87 -58.72
N GLU A 559 94.46 -12.29 -59.85
CA GLU A 559 93.02 -12.11 -60.12
C GLU A 559 92.15 -12.84 -59.07
N SER A 560 92.55 -14.05 -58.66
CA SER A 560 91.86 -14.80 -57.61
C SER A 560 91.95 -14.11 -56.25
N LEU A 561 93.10 -13.52 -55.91
CA LEU A 561 93.27 -12.74 -54.68
C LEU A 561 92.41 -11.47 -54.68
N ASP A 562 92.25 -10.81 -55.82
CA ASP A 562 91.35 -9.65 -55.95
C ASP A 562 89.88 -10.04 -55.74
N GLN A 563 89.46 -11.21 -56.25
CA GLN A 563 88.12 -11.74 -55.98
C GLN A 563 87.92 -12.07 -54.48
N ILE A 564 88.94 -12.59 -53.81
CA ILE A 564 88.90 -12.85 -52.35
C ILE A 564 88.75 -11.54 -51.58
N VAL A 565 89.55 -10.52 -51.89
CA VAL A 565 89.47 -9.19 -51.23
C VAL A 565 88.07 -8.59 -51.37
N ASN A 566 87.50 -8.61 -52.58
CA ASN A 566 86.15 -8.10 -52.81
C ASN A 566 85.08 -8.90 -52.02
N SER A 567 85.17 -10.23 -52.06
CA SER A 567 84.22 -11.10 -51.33
C SER A 567 84.29 -10.90 -49.81
N VAL A 568 85.50 -10.71 -49.27
CA VAL A 568 85.72 -10.41 -47.85
C VAL A 568 85.16 -9.03 -47.49
N GLY A 569 85.25 -8.05 -48.39
CA GLY A 569 84.59 -6.76 -48.28
C GLY A 569 83.07 -6.89 -48.15
N ASP A 570 82.44 -7.67 -49.04
CA ASP A 570 80.99 -7.92 -48.99
C ASP A 570 80.56 -8.60 -47.68
N ILE A 571 81.35 -9.57 -47.19
CA ILE A 571 81.09 -10.25 -45.90
C ILE A 571 81.21 -9.24 -44.74
N ASN A 572 82.18 -8.33 -44.78
CA ASN A 572 82.33 -7.31 -43.76
C ASN A 572 81.11 -6.38 -43.69
N ASP A 573 80.59 -5.95 -44.85
CA ASP A 573 79.39 -5.12 -44.92
C ASP A 573 78.13 -5.85 -44.41
N LEU A 574 78.00 -7.14 -44.71
CA LEU A 574 76.95 -7.99 -44.15
C LEU A 574 77.05 -8.10 -42.63
N ASN A 575 78.25 -8.29 -42.09
CA ASN A 575 78.47 -8.34 -40.65
C ASN A 575 78.07 -7.02 -39.98
N ILE A 576 78.38 -5.87 -40.56
CA ILE A 576 77.93 -4.57 -40.00
C ILE A 576 76.39 -4.52 -39.91
N GLN A 577 75.69 -4.98 -40.95
CA GLN A 577 74.22 -5.03 -40.95
C GLN A 577 73.66 -6.02 -39.91
N ILE A 578 74.26 -7.20 -39.79
CA ILE A 578 73.85 -8.21 -38.79
C ILE A 578 74.04 -7.66 -37.38
N ALA A 579 75.17 -7.01 -37.08
CA ALA A 579 75.42 -6.41 -35.77
C ALA A 579 74.41 -5.30 -35.44
N ALA A 580 74.04 -4.46 -36.42
CA ALA A 580 73.02 -3.44 -36.25
C ALA A 580 71.62 -4.05 -36.00
N ALA A 581 71.24 -5.07 -36.77
CA ALA A 581 69.98 -5.79 -36.60
C ALA A 581 69.89 -6.48 -35.22
N ALA A 582 70.98 -7.12 -34.78
CA ALA A 582 71.06 -7.77 -33.48
C ALA A 582 70.92 -6.76 -32.31
N LYS A 583 71.56 -5.59 -32.40
CA LYS A 583 71.36 -4.50 -31.42
C LYS A 583 69.92 -4.01 -31.38
N GLN A 584 69.29 -3.83 -32.54
CA GLN A 584 67.88 -3.46 -32.61
C GLN A 584 66.98 -4.52 -31.99
N GLN A 585 67.24 -5.81 -32.27
CA GLN A 585 66.49 -6.92 -31.70
C GLN A 585 66.61 -6.98 -30.17
N SER A 586 67.80 -6.76 -29.61
CA SER A 586 68.00 -6.66 -28.16
C SER A 586 67.21 -5.49 -27.55
N SER A 587 67.28 -4.30 -28.16
CA SER A 587 66.52 -3.13 -27.69
C SER A 587 65.01 -3.34 -27.73
N VAL A 588 64.48 -3.96 -28.78
CA VAL A 588 63.05 -4.31 -28.88
C VAL A 588 62.69 -5.37 -27.84
N SER A 589 63.55 -6.35 -27.60
CA SER A 589 63.33 -7.38 -26.57
C SER A 589 63.21 -6.76 -25.17
N GLU A 590 64.07 -5.79 -24.84
CA GLU A 590 64.01 -5.05 -23.57
C GLU A 590 62.73 -4.22 -23.44
N GLU A 591 62.30 -3.57 -24.52
CA GLU A 591 61.04 -2.81 -24.53
C GLU A 591 59.83 -3.72 -24.31
N ILE A 592 59.75 -4.85 -25.03
CA ILE A 592 58.67 -5.83 -24.84
C ILE A 592 58.74 -6.39 -23.41
N ASN A 593 59.93 -6.66 -22.86
CA ASN A 593 60.07 -7.15 -21.50
C ASN A 593 59.52 -6.14 -20.47
N ARG A 594 59.76 -4.83 -20.66
CA ARG A 594 59.13 -3.79 -19.84
C ARG A 594 57.60 -3.79 -19.98
N ASN A 595 57.08 -3.99 -21.19
CA ASN A 595 55.63 -4.11 -21.40
C ASN A 595 55.07 -5.35 -20.71
N MET A 596 55.79 -6.48 -20.68
CA MET A 596 55.35 -7.68 -19.95
C MET A 596 55.29 -7.45 -18.43
N VAL A 597 56.19 -6.64 -17.86
CA VAL A 597 56.10 -6.22 -16.45
C VAL A 597 54.81 -5.43 -16.21
N THR A 598 54.50 -4.45 -17.05
CA THR A 598 53.23 -3.69 -16.96
C THR A 598 52.01 -4.59 -17.14
N ILE A 599 52.06 -5.59 -18.04
CA ILE A 599 50.99 -6.58 -18.18
C ILE A 599 50.82 -7.41 -16.91
N SER A 600 51.92 -7.84 -16.28
CA SER A 600 51.87 -8.55 -15.00
C SER A 600 51.19 -7.71 -13.91
N GLU A 601 51.54 -6.43 -13.80
CA GLU A 601 50.90 -5.50 -12.85
C GLU A 601 49.39 -5.33 -13.14
N MET A 602 49.00 -5.28 -14.42
CA MET A 602 47.59 -5.24 -14.81
C MET A 602 46.86 -6.54 -14.44
N VAL A 603 47.47 -7.71 -14.63
CA VAL A 603 46.90 -9.00 -14.22
C VAL A 603 46.67 -9.02 -12.70
N ASP A 604 47.64 -8.56 -11.91
CA ASP A 604 47.50 -8.47 -10.45
C ASP A 604 46.38 -7.50 -10.04
N GLN A 605 46.24 -6.36 -10.73
CA GLN A 605 45.17 -5.39 -10.49
C GLN A 605 43.78 -5.96 -10.83
N VAL A 606 43.66 -6.72 -11.91
CA VAL A 606 42.41 -7.39 -12.30
C VAL A 606 42.07 -8.50 -11.31
N ALA A 607 43.06 -9.25 -10.81
CA ALA A 607 42.87 -10.25 -9.76
C ALA A 607 42.33 -9.60 -8.47
N ALA A 608 42.92 -8.49 -8.02
CA ALA A 608 42.43 -7.74 -6.87
C ALA A 608 40.99 -7.24 -7.06
N SER A 609 40.68 -6.71 -8.25
CA SER A 609 39.33 -6.25 -8.59
C SER A 609 38.32 -7.41 -8.61
N SER A 610 38.73 -8.60 -9.07
CA SER A 610 37.89 -9.79 -9.05
C SER A 610 37.55 -10.24 -7.62
N ASP A 611 38.49 -10.06 -6.68
CA ASP A 611 38.28 -10.36 -5.26
C ASP A 611 37.33 -9.34 -4.59
N GLU A 612 37.39 -8.06 -4.96
CA GLU A 612 36.40 -7.07 -4.53
C GLU A 612 34.98 -7.39 -5.02
N VAL A 613 34.85 -7.80 -6.30
CA VAL A 613 33.56 -8.24 -6.87
C VAL A 613 33.03 -9.46 -6.13
N ASN A 614 33.90 -10.39 -5.71
CA ASN A 614 33.52 -11.54 -4.89
C ASN A 614 32.94 -11.10 -3.53
N GLY A 615 33.59 -10.14 -2.87
CA GLY A 615 33.08 -9.53 -1.63
C GLY A 615 31.69 -8.92 -1.82
N ALA A 616 31.50 -8.11 -2.87
CA ALA A 616 30.22 -7.49 -3.19
C ALA A 616 29.13 -8.54 -3.52
N THR A 617 29.48 -9.58 -4.28
CA THR A 617 28.57 -10.68 -4.64
C THR A 617 28.13 -11.45 -3.41
N THR A 618 29.03 -11.69 -2.45
CA THR A 618 28.71 -12.35 -1.16
C THR A 618 27.73 -11.52 -0.32
N ILE A 619 27.92 -10.20 -0.28
CA ILE A 619 27.01 -9.28 0.40
C ILE A 619 25.64 -9.28 -0.29
N LEU A 620 25.60 -9.23 -1.63
CA LEU A 620 24.37 -9.28 -2.41
C LEU A 620 23.61 -10.61 -2.20
N ALA A 621 24.32 -11.73 -2.19
CA ALA A 621 23.76 -13.05 -1.89
C ALA A 621 23.10 -13.08 -0.51
N SER A 622 23.79 -12.53 0.50
CA SER A 622 23.30 -12.46 1.88
C SER A 622 22.08 -11.53 2.00
N ALA A 623 22.10 -10.36 1.35
CA ALA A 623 20.99 -9.43 1.33
C ALA A 623 19.76 -10.03 0.64
N ASN A 624 19.96 -10.71 -0.49
CA ASN A 624 18.88 -11.38 -1.21
C ASN A 624 18.29 -12.55 -0.41
N SER A 625 19.12 -13.38 0.22
CA SER A 625 18.67 -14.44 1.13
C SER A 625 17.83 -13.88 2.28
N ASN A 626 18.23 -12.74 2.84
CA ASN A 626 17.44 -12.06 3.86
C ASN A 626 16.09 -11.55 3.31
N LEU A 627 16.06 -11.02 2.08
CA LEU A 627 14.83 -10.62 1.40
C LEU A 627 13.89 -11.82 1.17
N THR A 628 14.40 -12.93 0.64
CA THR A 628 13.64 -14.19 0.49
C THR A 628 13.09 -14.67 1.82
N ARG A 629 13.88 -14.58 2.91
CA ARG A 629 13.45 -14.95 4.26
C ARG A 629 12.33 -14.05 4.79
N VAL A 630 12.36 -12.75 4.50
CA VAL A 630 11.29 -11.83 4.90
C VAL A 630 10.02 -12.11 4.11
N VAL A 631 10.12 -12.28 2.79
CA VAL A 631 8.97 -12.56 1.93
C VAL A 631 8.33 -13.91 2.25
N SER A 632 9.11 -14.94 2.55
CA SER A 632 8.61 -16.27 2.94
C SER A 632 7.91 -16.33 4.30
N GLN A 633 7.98 -15.26 5.11
CA GLN A 633 7.11 -15.13 6.30
C GLN A 633 5.66 -14.87 5.91
N PHE A 634 5.41 -14.39 4.69
CA PHE A 634 4.07 -14.20 4.16
C PHE A 634 3.65 -15.42 3.35
N LYS A 635 2.42 -15.87 3.55
CA LYS A 635 1.82 -16.91 2.73
C LYS A 635 1.06 -16.24 1.58
N LEU A 636 1.49 -16.52 0.35
CA LEU A 636 1.05 -15.87 -0.89
C LEU A 636 0.14 -16.74 -1.75
#